data_AF-K0UMV6-F1
#
_entry.id   AF-K0UMV6-F1
#
_cell.length_a   1.000
_cell.length_b   1.000
_cell.length_c   1.000
_cell.angle_alpha   90.00
_cell.angle_beta   90.00
_cell.angle_gamma   90.00
#
_symmetry.space_group_name_H-M   'P 1'
#
loop_
_entity.id
_entity.type
_entity.pdbx_description
1 polymer ?
#
loop_
_entity_poly.entity_id
_entity_poly.type
_entity_poly.pdbx_seq_one_letter_code
_entity_poly.pdbx_strand_id
1 'polypeptide(L)'
;MLEDFLRDHDGVITLAHAKQAGLSQDAVNRRVRSGKWLRCSRGVYFADDRPFTDAARIRAAVWSAGPNAVASGLAAAWWHEVTKYPPDTVEVTIPRTGHHPKQHGVKLRRRDLDPHDIVERRGLRVTALPLTVVEAAA
;
A
#
# COMPACT_ATOMS: atom_id res chain seq x y z
N MET A 1 1.35 -20.55 1.79
CA MET A 1 1.65 -19.65 2.93
C MET A 1 2.25 -18.32 2.47
N LEU A 2 3.49 -18.25 1.96
CA LEU A 2 4.05 -16.99 1.44
C LEU A 2 3.59 -16.67 0.01
N GLU A 3 3.56 -17.68 -0.87
CA GLU A 3 3.15 -17.48 -2.27
C GLU A 3 1.70 -17.03 -2.38
N ASP A 4 0.81 -17.66 -1.60
CA ASP A 4 -0.60 -17.27 -1.51
C ASP A 4 -0.73 -15.84 -0.97
N PHE A 5 0.02 -15.48 0.07
CA PHE A 5 0.03 -14.11 0.59
C PHE A 5 0.44 -13.10 -0.49
N LEU A 6 1.53 -13.36 -1.21
CA LEU A 6 1.98 -12.49 -2.30
C LEU A 6 0.95 -12.43 -3.43
N ARG A 7 0.27 -13.53 -3.75
CA ARG A 7 -0.81 -13.56 -4.75
C ARG A 7 -1.98 -12.67 -4.34
N ASP A 8 -2.40 -12.75 -3.09
CA ASP A 8 -3.56 -12.01 -2.57
C ASP A 8 -3.25 -10.52 -2.31
N HIS A 9 -1.96 -10.14 -2.28
CA HIS A 9 -1.49 -8.80 -1.97
C HIS A 9 -0.65 -8.19 -3.09
N ASP A 10 -1.01 -8.48 -4.36
CA ASP A 10 -0.41 -7.85 -5.55
C ASP A 10 1.12 -7.98 -5.65
N GLY A 11 1.69 -9.05 -5.11
CA GLY A 11 3.13 -9.25 -5.05
C GLY A 11 3.86 -8.43 -4.00
N VAL A 12 3.17 -7.60 -3.23
CA VAL A 12 3.77 -6.71 -2.24
C VAL A 12 3.73 -7.37 -0.86
N ILE A 13 4.80 -7.21 -0.10
CA ILE A 13 4.91 -7.71 1.27
C ILE A 13 5.67 -6.72 2.15
N THR A 14 5.21 -6.55 3.40
CA THR A 14 5.96 -5.80 4.40
C THR A 14 6.96 -6.71 5.11
N LEU A 15 8.00 -6.13 5.70
CA LEU A 15 8.90 -6.88 6.57
C LEU A 15 8.16 -7.56 7.73
N ALA A 16 7.13 -6.92 8.26
CA ALA A 16 6.31 -7.48 9.33
C ALA A 16 5.55 -8.73 8.87
N HIS A 17 4.91 -8.67 7.69
CA HIS A 17 4.23 -9.82 7.08
C HIS A 17 5.21 -10.95 6.77
N ALA A 18 6.39 -10.64 6.23
CA ALA A 18 7.43 -11.64 5.96
C ALA A 18 7.88 -12.35 7.25
N LYS A 19 8.07 -11.60 8.34
CA LYS A 19 8.41 -12.17 9.66
C LYS A 19 7.28 -13.04 10.21
N GLN A 20 6.03 -12.61 10.08
CA GLN A 20 4.87 -13.42 10.47
C GLN A 20 4.77 -14.71 9.65
N ALA A 21 5.19 -14.68 8.39
CA ALA A 21 5.30 -15.86 7.53
C ALA A 21 6.57 -16.71 7.80
N GLY A 22 7.34 -16.41 8.85
CA GLY A 22 8.51 -17.19 9.27
C GLY A 22 9.83 -16.80 8.60
N LEU A 23 9.88 -15.70 7.83
CA LEU A 23 11.13 -15.25 7.21
C LEU A 23 11.94 -14.39 8.18
N SER A 24 13.22 -14.71 8.33
CA SER A 24 14.17 -13.82 8.99
C SER A 24 14.49 -12.59 8.14
N GLN A 25 15.03 -11.55 8.77
CA GLN A 25 15.53 -10.37 8.06
C GLN A 25 16.58 -10.74 7.01
N ASP A 26 17.47 -11.69 7.33
CA ASP A 26 18.51 -12.13 6.42
C ASP A 26 17.94 -12.87 5.21
N ALA A 27 16.87 -13.66 5.41
CA ALA A 27 16.17 -14.32 4.32
C ALA A 27 15.50 -13.32 3.36
N VAL A 28 14.99 -12.20 3.89
CA VAL A 28 14.47 -11.08 3.07
C VAL A 28 15.62 -10.39 2.34
N ASN A 29 16.70 -10.03 3.05
CA ASN A 29 17.87 -9.37 2.46
C ASN A 29 18.52 -10.22 1.35
N ARG A 30 18.58 -11.54 1.52
CA ARG A 30 19.07 -12.47 0.50
C ARG A 30 18.22 -12.42 -0.76
N ARG A 31 16.89 -12.41 -0.63
CA ARG A 31 15.97 -12.30 -1.78
C ARG A 31 16.16 -10.99 -2.53
N VAL A 32 16.33 -9.88 -1.80
CA VAL A 32 16.62 -8.57 -2.39
C VAL A 32 17.96 -8.56 -3.12
N ARG A 33 19.04 -9.03 -2.49
CA ARG A 33 20.37 -9.11 -3.11
C ARG A 33 20.40 -10.01 -4.35
N SER A 34 19.58 -11.05 -4.37
CA SER A 34 19.47 -11.96 -5.52
C SER A 34 18.56 -11.45 -6.65
N GLY A 35 17.98 -10.25 -6.52
CA GLY A 35 17.03 -9.69 -7.50
C GLY A 35 15.62 -10.30 -7.44
N LYS A 36 15.41 -11.39 -6.70
CA LYS A 36 14.08 -12.02 -6.56
C LYS A 36 13.04 -11.06 -6.00
N TRP A 37 13.43 -10.18 -5.08
CA TRP A 37 12.56 -9.16 -4.51
C TRP A 37 13.11 -7.76 -4.79
N LEU A 38 12.24 -6.85 -5.22
CA LEU A 38 12.55 -5.43 -5.32
C LEU A 38 12.18 -4.72 -4.02
N ARG A 39 12.97 -3.70 -3.64
CA ARG A 39 12.69 -2.86 -2.48
C ARG A 39 11.91 -1.63 -2.92
N CYS A 40 10.60 -1.60 -2.66
CA CYS A 40 9.76 -0.43 -2.94
C CYS A 40 10.05 0.72 -1.98
N SER A 41 10.23 0.41 -0.69
CA SER A 41 10.61 1.37 0.34
C SER A 41 11.25 0.69 1.56
N ARG A 42 11.47 1.43 2.65
CA ARG A 42 12.00 0.84 3.88
C ARG A 42 10.96 -0.10 4.51
N GLY A 43 11.20 -1.40 4.39
CA GLY A 43 10.36 -2.44 4.98
C GLY A 43 9.18 -2.86 4.10
N VAL A 44 9.14 -2.43 2.83
CA VAL A 44 8.15 -2.85 1.84
C VAL A 44 8.87 -3.37 0.60
N TYR A 45 8.49 -4.56 0.16
CA TYR A 45 9.14 -5.29 -0.91
C TYR A 45 8.10 -5.80 -1.91
N PHE A 46 8.54 -6.02 -3.14
CA PHE A 46 7.77 -6.63 -4.20
C PHE A 46 8.48 -7.89 -4.70
N ALA A 47 7.75 -8.98 -4.93
CA ALA A 47 8.31 -10.18 -5.55
C ALA A 47 8.41 -10.01 -7.07
N ASP A 48 9.63 -10.01 -7.61
CA ASP A 48 9.95 -9.66 -9.01
C ASP A 48 9.75 -10.82 -10.01
N ASP A 49 8.95 -11.82 -9.62
CA ASP A 49 8.55 -12.95 -10.45
C ASP A 49 7.17 -12.72 -11.10
N ARG A 50 6.63 -11.51 -10.98
CA ARG A 50 5.31 -11.11 -11.51
C ARG A 50 5.29 -9.65 -11.97
N PRO A 51 4.32 -9.24 -12.81
CA PRO A 51 4.22 -7.85 -13.26
C PRO A 51 3.94 -6.88 -12.11
N PHE A 52 4.62 -5.72 -12.13
CA PHE A 52 4.34 -4.63 -11.19
C PHE A 52 3.11 -3.83 -11.65
N THR A 53 1.93 -4.23 -11.19
CA THR A 53 0.64 -3.64 -11.58
C THR A 53 0.34 -2.33 -10.84
N ASP A 54 -0.69 -1.59 -11.27
CA ASP A 54 -1.18 -0.43 -10.53
C ASP A 54 -1.68 -0.77 -9.11
N ALA A 55 -2.23 -1.97 -8.93
CA ALA A 55 -2.61 -2.46 -7.62
C ALA A 55 -1.38 -2.62 -6.71
N ALA A 56 -0.30 -3.21 -7.25
CA ALA A 56 0.98 -3.33 -6.56
C ALA A 56 1.58 -1.96 -6.23
N ARG A 57 1.52 -1.00 -7.18
CA ARG A 57 2.00 0.38 -7.00
C ARG A 57 1.28 1.10 -5.86
N ILE A 58 -0.06 1.07 -5.84
CA ILE A 58 -0.87 1.71 -4.80
C ILE A 58 -0.64 1.04 -3.45
N ARG A 59 -0.66 -0.30 -3.39
CA ARG A 59 -0.41 -1.04 -2.13
C ARG A 59 0.98 -0.75 -1.58
N ALA A 60 2.00 -0.76 -2.43
CA ALA A 60 3.36 -0.43 -2.03
C ALA A 60 3.43 0.99 -1.48
N ALA A 61 2.82 1.98 -2.14
CA ALA A 61 2.78 3.36 -1.67
C ALA A 61 2.09 3.51 -0.30
N VAL A 62 0.91 2.90 -0.11
CA VAL A 62 0.18 2.96 1.16
C VAL A 62 0.96 2.30 2.28
N TRP A 63 1.44 1.06 2.10
CA TRP A 63 2.21 0.38 3.14
C TRP A 63 3.55 1.06 3.45
N SER A 64 4.12 1.76 2.46
CA SER A 64 5.34 2.57 2.66
C SER A 64 5.10 3.80 3.52
N ALA A 65 3.86 4.28 3.60
CA ALA A 65 3.43 5.35 4.47
C ALA A 65 3.04 4.87 5.89
N GLY A 66 3.24 3.59 6.21
CA GLY A 66 3.13 3.03 7.55
C GLY A 66 1.88 2.17 7.79
N PRO A 67 1.79 1.51 8.97
CA PRO A 67 0.73 0.54 9.25
C PRO A 67 -0.67 1.17 9.37
N ASN A 68 -0.74 2.46 9.69
CA ASN A 68 -1.99 3.23 9.81
C ASN A 68 -2.28 4.11 8.59
N ALA A 69 -1.54 3.91 7.49
CA ALA A 69 -1.82 4.60 6.25
C ALA A 69 -3.08 4.03 5.58
N VAL A 70 -3.81 4.93 4.93
CA VAL A 70 -5.09 4.65 4.27
C VAL A 70 -5.03 5.24 2.86
N ALA A 71 -5.31 4.44 1.83
CA ALA A 71 -5.48 4.99 0.48
C ALA A 71 -6.71 5.93 0.49
N SER A 72 -6.59 7.10 -0.12
CA SER A 72 -7.64 8.14 -0.12
C SER A 72 -7.84 8.74 -1.51
N GLY A 73 -8.83 9.62 -1.68
CA GLY A 73 -9.06 10.32 -2.95
C GLY A 73 -9.22 9.37 -4.14
N LEU A 74 -8.60 9.72 -5.27
CA LEU A 74 -8.68 8.91 -6.50
C LEU A 74 -8.06 7.51 -6.36
N ALA A 75 -7.08 7.33 -5.46
CA ALA A 75 -6.48 6.02 -5.22
C ALA A 75 -7.49 5.07 -4.54
N ALA A 76 -8.23 5.58 -3.55
CA ALA A 76 -9.34 4.84 -2.94
C ALA A 76 -10.47 4.60 -3.94
N ALA A 77 -10.83 5.62 -4.75
CA ALA A 77 -11.91 5.51 -5.73
C ALA A 77 -11.65 4.40 -6.76
N TRP A 78 -10.42 4.35 -7.29
CA TRP A 78 -10.00 3.26 -8.17
C TRP A 78 -9.99 1.91 -7.44
N TRP A 79 -9.54 1.88 -6.19
CA TRP A 79 -9.52 0.65 -5.38
C TRP A 79 -10.92 0.09 -5.07
N HIS A 80 -11.92 0.96 -4.97
CA HIS A 80 -13.36 0.62 -4.86
C HIS A 80 -14.03 0.37 -6.21
N GLU A 81 -13.28 0.41 -7.31
CA GLU A 81 -13.80 0.21 -8.68
C GLU A 81 -14.82 1.29 -9.11
N VAL A 82 -14.78 2.46 -8.47
CA VAL A 82 -15.61 3.62 -8.83
C VAL A 82 -15.06 4.33 -10.07
N THR A 83 -13.74 4.32 -10.26
CA THR A 83 -13.07 4.89 -11.44
C THR A 83 -12.39 3.80 -12.26
N LYS A 84 -12.37 3.98 -13.58
CA LYS A 84 -11.77 3.02 -14.52
C LYS A 84 -10.24 3.07 -14.56
N TYR A 85 -9.67 4.26 -14.40
CA TYR A 85 -8.24 4.50 -14.57
C TYR A 85 -7.56 4.75 -13.22
N PRO A 86 -6.40 4.12 -12.98
CA PRO A 86 -5.62 4.37 -11.77
C PRO A 86 -5.03 5.79 -11.83
N PRO A 87 -4.89 6.48 -10.69
CA PRO A 87 -4.29 7.82 -10.67
C PRO A 87 -2.76 7.74 -10.82
N ASP A 88 -2.17 8.72 -11.51
CA ASP A 88 -0.70 8.82 -11.61
C ASP A 88 -0.04 9.04 -10.24
N THR A 89 -0.68 9.83 -9.38
CA THR A 89 -0.25 10.08 -8.00
C THR A 89 -1.12 9.32 -7.01
N VAL A 90 -0.50 8.51 -6.16
CA VAL A 90 -1.21 7.76 -5.10
C VAL A 90 -1.45 8.67 -3.91
N GLU A 91 -2.71 8.94 -3.62
CA GLU A 91 -3.11 9.71 -2.44
C GLU A 91 -3.22 8.80 -1.22
N VAL A 92 -2.53 9.20 -0.14
CA VAL A 92 -2.46 8.42 1.10
C VAL A 92 -2.69 9.33 2.30
N THR A 93 -3.66 8.98 3.14
CA THR A 93 -3.91 9.64 4.41
C THR A 93 -3.22 8.89 5.54
N ILE A 94 -2.51 9.62 6.40
CA ILE A 94 -1.85 9.12 7.61
C ILE A 94 -2.33 9.92 8.84
N PRO A 95 -2.21 9.35 10.07
CA PRO A 95 -2.51 10.09 11.30
C PRO A 95 -1.74 11.41 11.41
N ARG A 96 -2.30 12.41 12.10
CA ARG A 96 -1.72 13.77 12.19
C ARG A 96 -0.30 13.80 12.73
N THR A 97 0.01 12.92 13.67
CA THR A 97 1.33 12.77 14.30
C THR A 97 2.30 11.93 13.47
N GLY A 98 1.83 11.31 12.38
CA GLY A 98 2.65 10.50 11.50
C GLY A 98 3.66 11.33 10.71
N HIS A 99 4.92 10.88 10.71
CA HIS A 99 5.97 11.46 9.89
C HIS A 99 6.55 10.41 8.93
N HIS A 100 6.33 10.63 7.64
CA HIS A 100 6.91 9.83 6.57
C HIS A 100 7.69 10.72 5.60
N PRO A 101 8.84 10.27 5.07
CA PRO A 101 9.57 10.97 4.02
C PRO A 101 8.68 11.16 2.78
N LYS A 102 8.93 12.22 2.01
CA LYS A 102 8.29 12.38 0.70
C LYS A 102 8.70 11.22 -0.20
N GLN A 103 7.72 10.64 -0.91
CA GLN A 103 7.93 9.60 -1.90
C GLN A 103 7.44 10.11 -3.25
N HIS A 104 8.19 9.82 -4.30
CA HIS A 104 7.79 10.19 -5.65
C HIS A 104 6.50 9.47 -6.04
N GLY A 105 5.59 10.16 -6.71
CA GLY A 105 4.28 9.61 -7.08
C GLY A 105 3.33 9.38 -5.89
N VAL A 106 3.62 9.91 -4.69
CA VAL A 106 2.75 9.81 -3.51
C VAL A 106 2.40 11.18 -2.96
N LYS A 107 1.11 11.46 -2.80
CA LYS A 107 0.59 12.66 -2.14
C LYS A 107 0.09 12.30 -0.75
N LEU A 108 0.84 12.70 0.27
CA LEU A 108 0.52 12.44 1.66
C LEU A 108 -0.40 13.52 2.24
N ARG A 109 -1.51 13.10 2.85
CA ARG A 109 -2.39 13.93 3.66
C ARG A 109 -2.28 13.53 5.13
N ARG A 110 -2.26 14.51 6.03
CA ARG A 110 -2.25 14.27 7.48
C ARG A 110 -3.61 14.61 8.05
N ARG A 111 -4.33 13.60 8.52
CA ARG A 111 -5.67 13.72 9.09
C ARG A 111 -5.95 12.49 9.94
N ASP A 112 -6.51 12.70 11.12
CA ASP A 112 -7.09 11.62 11.90
C ASP A 112 -8.48 11.37 11.31
N LEU A 113 -8.62 10.23 10.63
CA LEU A 113 -9.89 9.78 10.06
C LEU A 113 -10.75 9.17 11.16
N ASP A 114 -12.06 9.33 11.04
CA ASP A 114 -12.99 8.57 11.87
C ASP A 114 -12.81 7.07 11.58
N PRO A 115 -12.81 6.17 12.58
CA PRO A 115 -12.74 4.73 12.33
C PRO A 115 -13.82 4.21 11.37
N HIS A 116 -15.01 4.83 11.33
CA HIS A 116 -16.08 4.48 10.38
C HIS A 116 -15.75 4.89 8.93
N ASP A 117 -14.83 5.83 8.75
CA ASP A 117 -14.32 6.26 7.45
C ASP A 117 -13.15 5.42 6.94
N ILE A 118 -12.77 4.35 7.65
CA ILE A 118 -11.69 3.44 7.24
C ILE A 118 -12.28 2.04 7.05
N VAL A 119 -12.08 1.48 5.85
CA VAL A 119 -12.44 0.08 5.56
C VAL A 119 -11.24 -0.65 4.98
N GLU A 120 -11.24 -1.98 5.12
CA GLU A 120 -10.28 -2.83 4.44
C GLU A 120 -10.91 -3.48 3.20
N ARG A 121 -10.26 -3.32 2.06
CA ARG A 121 -10.68 -3.88 0.77
C ARG A 121 -9.49 -4.56 0.13
N ARG A 122 -9.59 -5.85 -0.18
CA ARG A 122 -8.49 -6.65 -0.76
C ARG A 122 -7.18 -6.54 0.06
N GLY A 123 -7.27 -6.59 1.39
CA GLY A 123 -6.11 -6.47 2.29
C GLY A 123 -5.42 -5.10 2.31
N LEU A 124 -6.11 -4.04 1.84
CA LEU A 124 -5.62 -2.66 1.86
C LEU A 124 -6.60 -1.76 2.61
N ARG A 125 -6.09 -0.93 3.53
CA ARG A 125 -6.87 0.13 4.16
C ARG A 125 -7.14 1.24 3.16
N VAL A 126 -8.42 1.57 2.98
CA VAL A 126 -8.90 2.63 2.09
C VAL A 126 -9.96 3.46 2.81
N THR A 127 -10.19 4.71 2.38
CA THR A 127 -11.30 5.49 2.91
C THR A 127 -12.63 4.81 2.57
N ALA A 128 -13.63 4.88 3.46
CA ALA A 128 -14.95 4.34 3.21
C ALA A 128 -15.56 5.01 1.97
N LEU A 129 -16.48 4.30 1.28
CA LEU A 129 -17.03 4.77 0.01
C LEU A 129 -17.61 6.20 0.07
N PRO A 130 -18.39 6.60 1.11
CA PRO A 130 -18.90 7.97 1.20
C PRO A 130 -17.79 9.03 1.23
N LEU A 131 -16.77 8.83 2.07
CA LEU A 131 -15.63 9.75 2.15
C LEU A 131 -14.79 9.72 0.86
N THR A 132 -14.59 8.54 0.28
CA THR A 132 -13.87 8.38 -1.01
C THR A 132 -14.48 9.24 -2.09
N VAL A 133 -15.81 9.20 -2.26
CA VAL A 133 -16.51 9.97 -3.30
C VAL A 133 -16.33 11.47 -3.08
N VAL A 134 -16.40 11.94 -1.83
CA VAL A 134 -16.16 13.35 -1.49
C VAL A 134 -14.71 13.76 -1.80
N GLU A 135 -13.73 12.94 -1.41
CA GLU A 135 -12.31 13.22 -1.63
C GLU A 135 -11.91 13.15 -3.11
N ALA A 136 -12.52 12.27 -3.89
CA ALA A 136 -12.22 12.09 -5.31
C ALA A 136 -12.86 13.15 -6.22
N ALA A 137 -13.89 13.87 -5.73
CA ALA A 137 -14.56 14.94 -6.45
C ALA A 137 -13.94 16.33 -6.24
N ALA A 138 -12.99 16.45 -5.32
CA ALA A 138 -12.34 17.71 -4.92
C ALA A 138 -11.08 18.00 -5.75
#